data_AF-A0AA45HJV3-F1
#
_entry.id   AF-A0AA45HJV3-F1
#
_cell.length_a   1.000
_cell.length_b   1.000
_cell.length_c   1.000
_cell.angle_alpha   90.00
_cell.angle_beta   90.00
_cell.angle_gamma   90.00
#
_symmetry.space_group_name_H-M   'P 1'
#
loop_
_entity.id
_entity.type
_entity.pdbx_description
1 polymer ?
#
loop_
_entity_poly.entity_id
_entity_poly.type
_entity_poly.pdbx_seq_one_letter_code
_entity_poly.pdbx_strand_id
1 'polypeptide(L)'
;MIKIYKISIFLMLFSLLWFLIVFGVYNKISYLNDISQDNFLKYYIDSQSILIARKYVLTDEIESITLNGYKVYRKNGKLTIEEEK
;
A
#
# COMPACT_ATOMS: atom_id res chain seq x y z
N MET A 1 0.95 55.87 -1.11
CA MET A 1 1.03 54.72 -2.04
C MET A 1 2.08 53.67 -1.63
N ILE A 2 3.33 54.03 -1.34
CA ILE A 2 4.44 53.07 -1.08
C ILE A 2 4.18 52.05 0.06
N LYS A 3 3.43 52.42 1.10
CA LYS A 3 3.10 51.52 2.23
C LYS A 3 2.17 50.36 1.83
N ILE A 4 1.24 50.58 0.88
CA ILE A 4 0.24 49.58 0.47
C ILE A 4 0.92 48.45 -0.33
N TYR A 5 1.83 48.79 -1.24
CA TYR A 5 2.58 47.79 -2.01
C TYR A 5 3.41 46.86 -1.14
N LYS A 6 4.02 47.37 -0.06
CA LYS A 6 4.77 46.54 0.90
C LYS A 6 3.88 45.51 1.59
N ILE A 7 2.66 45.92 1.96
CA ILE A 7 1.66 45.05 2.60
C ILE A 7 1.18 43.98 1.61
N SER A 8 0.90 44.36 0.36
CA SER A 8 0.49 43.42 -0.69
C SER A 8 1.57 42.38 -1.00
N ILE A 9 2.84 42.78 -1.09
CA ILE A 9 3.97 41.86 -1.30
C ILE A 9 4.11 40.90 -0.12
N PHE A 10 3.98 41.41 1.11
CA PHE A 10 4.02 40.57 2.32
C PHE A 10 2.90 39.52 2.33
N LEU A 11 1.67 39.93 2.04
CA LEU A 11 0.51 39.03 1.95
C LEU A 11 0.68 37.98 0.84
N MET A 12 1.23 38.38 -0.31
CA MET A 12 1.50 37.48 -1.42
C MET A 12 2.54 36.41 -1.05
N LEU A 13 3.65 36.80 -0.40
CA LEU A 13 4.66 35.86 0.06
C LEU A 13 4.13 34.93 1.14
N PHE A 14 3.31 35.44 2.06
CA PHE A 14 2.69 34.64 3.11
C PHE A 14 1.71 33.61 2.53
N SER A 15 0.89 34.01 1.56
CA SER A 15 -0.01 33.11 0.82
C SER A 15 0.76 32.01 0.09
N LEU A 16 1.84 32.38 -0.60
CA LEU A 16 2.69 31.43 -1.32
C LEU A 16 3.35 30.43 -0.36
N LEU A 17 3.86 30.90 0.78
CA LEU A 17 4.45 30.04 1.80
C LEU A 17 3.44 29.02 2.32
N TRP A 18 2.23 29.48 2.64
CA TRP A 18 1.15 28.60 3.09
C TRP A 18 0.75 27.57 2.03
N PHE A 19 0.61 28.00 0.78
CA PHE A 19 0.32 27.12 -0.34
C PHE A 19 1.37 26.01 -0.49
N LEU A 20 2.67 26.38 -0.42
CA LEU A 20 3.76 25.42 -0.54
C LEU A 20 3.75 24.36 0.58
N ILE A 21 3.43 24.77 1.82
CA ILE A 21 3.33 23.85 2.96
C ILE A 21 2.17 22.87 2.73
N VAL A 22 0.98 23.37 2.41
CA VAL A 22 -0.21 22.53 2.19
C VAL A 22 0.01 21.59 1.01
N PHE A 23 0.58 22.09 -0.09
CA PHE A 23 0.86 21.29 -1.28
C PHE A 23 1.90 20.19 -1.01
N GLY A 24 2.95 20.49 -0.23
CA GLY A 24 3.94 19.51 0.16
C GLY A 24 3.36 18.38 1.02
N VAL A 25 2.49 18.72 1.98
CA VAL A 25 1.78 17.73 2.80
C VAL A 25 0.84 16.89 1.94
N TYR A 26 0.07 17.51 1.04
CA TYR A 26 -0.82 16.80 0.13
C TYR A 26 -0.08 15.78 -0.74
N ASN A 27 1.02 16.17 -1.39
CA ASN A 27 1.81 15.26 -2.22
C ASN A 27 2.40 14.11 -1.42
N LYS A 28 2.86 14.36 -0.20
CA LYS A 28 3.37 13.31 0.68
C LYS A 28 2.27 12.30 1.02
N ILE A 29 1.08 12.77 1.39
CA ILE A 29 -0.05 11.89 1.70
C ILE A 29 -0.48 11.12 0.45
N SER A 30 -0.58 11.78 -0.70
CA SER A 30 -0.97 11.13 -1.97
C SER A 30 0.01 10.02 -2.35
N TYR A 31 1.31 10.30 -2.27
CA TYR A 31 2.35 9.30 -2.57
C TYR A 31 2.32 8.11 -1.61
N LEU A 32 2.15 8.36 -0.31
CA LEU A 32 1.98 7.29 0.66
C LEU A 32 0.68 6.49 0.42
N ASN A 33 -0.38 7.15 -0.03
CA ASN A 33 -1.66 6.51 -0.32
C ASN A 33 -1.59 5.64 -1.58
N ASP A 34 -0.88 6.07 -2.62
CA ASP A 34 -0.64 5.22 -3.80
C ASP A 34 0.16 3.97 -3.42
N ILE A 35 1.25 4.14 -2.65
CA ILE A 35 2.06 2.99 -2.19
C ILE A 35 1.23 2.06 -1.30
N SER A 36 0.41 2.61 -0.40
CA SER A 36 -0.38 1.80 0.52
C SER A 36 -1.54 1.11 -0.18
N GLN A 37 -2.19 1.74 -1.17
CA GLN A 37 -3.23 1.11 -1.97
C GLN A 37 -2.68 -0.02 -2.83
N ASP A 38 -1.52 0.16 -3.46
CA ASP A 38 -0.90 -0.86 -4.30
C ASP A 38 -0.45 -2.06 -3.44
N ASN A 39 0.14 -1.80 -2.27
CA ASN A 39 0.49 -2.84 -1.30
C ASN A 39 -0.74 -3.52 -0.68
N PHE A 40 -1.81 -2.78 -0.39
CA PHE A 40 -3.02 -3.35 0.21
C PHE A 40 -3.79 -4.20 -0.79
N LEU A 41 -3.90 -3.76 -2.05
CA LEU A 41 -4.53 -4.53 -3.11
C LEU A 41 -3.76 -5.83 -3.36
N LYS A 42 -2.42 -5.74 -3.42
CA LYS A 42 -1.55 -6.91 -3.56
C LYS A 42 -1.70 -7.86 -2.37
N TYR A 43 -1.67 -7.35 -1.14
CA TYR A 43 -1.89 -8.14 0.07
C TYR A 43 -3.29 -8.78 0.12
N TYR A 44 -4.32 -8.06 -0.31
CA TYR A 44 -5.69 -8.58 -0.38
C TYR A 44 -5.82 -9.73 -1.38
N ILE A 45 -5.23 -9.57 -2.58
CA ILE A 45 -5.20 -10.62 -3.60
C ILE A 45 -4.42 -11.84 -3.09
N ASP A 46 -3.23 -11.65 -2.51
CA ASP A 46 -2.42 -12.74 -1.97
C ASP A 46 -3.13 -13.46 -0.82
N SER A 47 -3.74 -12.72 0.11
CA SER A 47 -4.44 -13.31 1.25
C SER A 47 -5.72 -14.07 0.85
N GLN A 48 -6.48 -13.59 -0.13
CA GLN A 48 -7.65 -14.31 -0.67
C GLN A 48 -7.22 -15.61 -1.38
N SER A 49 -6.14 -15.54 -2.16
CA SER A 49 -5.56 -16.69 -2.85
C SER A 49 -5.13 -17.77 -1.86
N ILE A 50 -4.46 -17.38 -0.77
CA ILE A 50 -4.04 -18.27 0.32
C ILE A 50 -5.25 -18.84 1.08
N LEU A 51 -6.31 -18.05 1.30
CA LEU A 51 -7.54 -18.51 1.94
C LEU A 51 -8.27 -19.58 1.13
N ILE A 52 -8.27 -19.45 -0.20
CA ILE A 52 -8.84 -20.43 -1.12
C ILE A 52 -7.99 -21.70 -1.11
N ALA A 53 -6.66 -21.58 -1.29
CA ALA A 53 -5.73 -22.72 -1.21
C ALA A 53 -5.81 -23.46 0.12
N ARG A 54 -5.95 -22.73 1.23
CA ARG A 54 -6.10 -23.33 2.56
C ARG A 54 -7.27 -24.31 2.62
N LYS A 55 -8.40 -24.01 1.97
CA LYS A 55 -9.57 -24.91 1.97
C LYS A 55 -9.21 -26.25 1.33
N TYR A 56 -8.62 -26.23 0.14
CA TYR A 56 -8.28 -27.44 -0.63
C TYR A 56 -7.14 -28.27 -0.01
N VAL A 57 -6.16 -27.63 0.63
CA VAL A 57 -5.06 -28.31 1.33
C VAL A 57 -5.53 -28.93 2.66
N LEU A 58 -6.56 -28.37 3.30
CA LEU A 58 -7.13 -28.93 4.53
C LEU A 58 -8.09 -30.10 4.29
N THR A 59 -8.72 -30.18 3.12
CA THR A 59 -9.60 -31.31 2.73
C THR A 59 -8.83 -32.51 2.17
N ASP A 60 -7.49 -32.50 2.16
CA ASP A 60 -6.63 -33.55 1.56
C ASP A 60 -6.93 -33.81 0.07
N GLU A 61 -7.59 -32.88 -0.61
CA GLU A 61 -7.85 -32.96 -2.05
C GLU A 61 -6.60 -32.63 -2.88
N ILE A 62 -5.68 -31.84 -2.32
CA ILE A 62 -4.47 -31.37 -3.01
C ILE A 62 -3.26 -31.40 -2.05
N GLU A 63 -2.18 -32.07 -2.45
CA GLU A 63 -0.96 -32.25 -1.65
C GLU A 63 -0.12 -30.95 -1.54
N SER A 64 -0.07 -30.17 -2.63
CA SER A 64 0.52 -28.83 -2.64
C SER A 64 -0.07 -27.97 -3.76
N ILE A 65 -0.12 -26.66 -3.55
CA ILE A 65 -0.54 -25.69 -4.56
C ILE A 65 0.43 -24.51 -4.60
N THR A 66 0.87 -24.13 -5.80
CA THR A 66 1.67 -22.93 -6.02
C THR A 66 0.72 -21.79 -6.40
N LEU A 67 0.75 -20.69 -5.64
CA LEU A 67 0.00 -19.47 -5.91
C LEU A 67 0.90 -18.25 -5.76
N ASN A 68 0.94 -17.40 -6.77
CA ASN A 68 1.68 -16.13 -6.77
C ASN A 68 3.16 -16.24 -6.31
N GLY A 69 3.84 -17.32 -6.70
CA GLY A 69 5.24 -17.56 -6.30
C GLY A 69 5.41 -18.09 -4.89
N TYR A 70 4.33 -18.48 -4.22
CA TYR A 70 4.35 -19.16 -2.93
C TYR A 70 3.81 -20.57 -3.06
N LYS A 71 4.57 -21.55 -2.56
CA LYS A 71 4.15 -22.93 -2.46
C LYS A 71 3.47 -23.14 -1.11
N VAL A 72 2.20 -23.48 -1.15
CA VAL A 72 1.38 -23.81 0.01
C VAL A 72 1.23 -25.32 0.07
N TYR A 73 1.68 -25.95 1.15
CA TYR A 73 1.66 -27.40 1.29
C TYR A 73 1.46 -27.84 2.75
N ARG A 74 1.05 -29.10 2.94
CA ARG A 74 0.83 -29.67 4.27
C ARG A 74 2.10 -30.43 4.72
N LYS A 75 2.65 -30.07 5.87
CA LYS A 75 3.79 -30.76 6.49
C LYS A 75 3.45 -31.06 7.94
N ASN A 76 3.47 -32.34 8.32
CA ASN A 76 3.16 -32.80 9.70
C ASN A 76 1.82 -32.27 10.23
N GLY A 77 0.78 -32.27 9.40
CA GLY A 77 -0.55 -31.77 9.76
C GLY A 77 -0.67 -30.24 9.89
N LYS A 78 0.41 -29.49 9.66
CA LYS A 78 0.43 -28.02 9.65
C LYS A 78 0.54 -27.48 8.22
N LEU A 79 -0.11 -26.35 7.99
CA LEU A 79 -0.06 -25.64 6.72
C LEU A 79 1.23 -24.82 6.67
N THR A 80 2.05 -25.07 5.64
CA THR A 80 3.36 -24.42 5.45
C THR A 80 3.30 -23.61 4.15
N ILE A 81 3.82 -22.39 4.19
CA ILE A 81 3.90 -21.48 3.05
C ILE A 81 5.39 -21.17 2.85
N GLU A 82 5.93 -21.53 1.69
CA GLU A 82 7.30 -21.23 1.30
C GLU A 82 7.32 -20.38 0.04
N GLU A 83 8.21 -19.39 -0.02
CA GLU A 83 8.44 -18.60 -1.24
C GLU A 83 9.25 -19.44 -2.24
N GLU A 84 8.70 -19.64 -3.43
CA GLU A 84 9.32 -20.35 -4.53
C GLU A 84 10.24 -19.37 -5.26
N LYS A 85 11.52 -19.35 -4.86
CA LYS A 85 12.59 -18.57 -5.49
C LYS A 85 12.96 -19.10 -6.87
#